data_AF-T1HIT6-F1
#
_entry.id   AF-T1HIT6-F1
#
_cell.length_a   1.000
_cell.length_b   1.000
_cell.length_c   1.000
_cell.angle_alpha   90.00
_cell.angle_beta   90.00
_cell.angle_gamma   90.00
#
_symmetry.space_group_name_H-M   'P 1'
#
loop_
_entity.id
_entity.type
_entity.pdbx_description
1 polymer ?
#
loop_
_entity_poly.entity_id
_entity_poly.type
_entity_poly.pdbx_seq_one_letter_code
_entity_poly.pdbx_strand_id
1 'polypeptide(L)'
;MDMHNEDYYTGSSVATNDEIISTFAVIFAFTVLAALLMLFFDDLNICNNSSHNNKHIIFYVLYEFNVRPIYKAQTKDTLNILMNGVLTVMKKHVERPAVLLLLAPSDAYYTALNLAKTIALLILVTYGYNWTSYDLEKIFIKGSRYSAFEDYWIFHKKLLKRIQTYKVVVVDKFEAVHPQVSTVLCNIADDAFSPIPRSVIILIMDINNYFTQNALATKPGVNLAEIYLQTSFGPFLDQEAITELMRIITGRSVIIKREKDLVNI
;
A
#
# COMPACT_ATOMS: atom_id res chain seq x y z
N MET A 1 -32.66 -9.79 100.71
CA MET A 1 -33.59 -8.80 100.13
C MET A 1 -32.74 -7.79 99.40
N ASP A 2 -33.09 -7.59 98.12
CA ASP A 2 -32.63 -6.58 97.13
C ASP A 2 -31.14 -6.66 96.73
N MET A 3 -30.72 -7.11 95.54
CA MET A 3 -31.22 -7.07 94.14
C MET A 3 -31.16 -5.67 93.49
N HIS A 4 -30.03 -5.37 92.86
CA HIS A 4 -29.81 -4.42 91.75
C HIS A 4 -28.69 -5.04 90.88
N ASN A 5 -28.96 -5.54 89.67
CA ASN A 5 -29.28 -4.88 88.39
C ASN A 5 -28.08 -4.09 87.82
N GLU A 6 -27.44 -4.64 86.77
CA GLU A 6 -26.92 -3.84 85.66
C GLU A 6 -26.71 -4.72 84.42
N ASP A 7 -27.49 -4.40 83.40
CA ASP A 7 -27.52 -5.00 82.06
C ASP A 7 -26.36 -4.51 81.20
N TYR A 8 -25.71 -5.41 80.46
CA TYR A 8 -24.91 -5.05 79.29
C TYR A 8 -25.58 -5.57 78.02
N TYR A 9 -26.27 -4.68 77.32
CA TYR A 9 -26.81 -4.87 75.99
C TYR A 9 -25.68 -4.94 74.95
N THR A 10 -25.50 -6.09 74.31
CA THR A 10 -24.74 -6.21 73.06
C THR A 10 -25.61 -5.77 71.89
N GLY A 11 -25.36 -4.57 71.36
CA GLY A 11 -25.95 -4.11 70.11
C GLY A 11 -25.26 -4.78 68.91
N SER A 12 -25.92 -5.77 68.31
CA SER A 12 -25.63 -6.21 66.95
C SER A 12 -26.49 -5.42 65.97
N SER A 13 -25.86 -4.49 65.24
CA SER A 13 -26.51 -3.76 64.15
C SER A 13 -26.82 -4.73 63.01
N VAL A 14 -28.09 -5.10 62.88
CA VAL A 14 -28.60 -5.82 61.71
C VAL A 14 -28.54 -4.84 60.53
N ALA A 15 -27.63 -5.10 59.58
CA ALA A 15 -27.56 -4.34 58.33
C ALA A 15 -28.94 -4.40 57.66
N THR A 16 -29.53 -3.23 57.42
CA THR A 16 -30.87 -3.12 56.84
C THR A 16 -30.82 -3.64 55.39
N ASN A 17 -31.92 -4.24 54.91
CA ASN A 17 -32.00 -4.80 53.55
C ASN A 17 -31.56 -3.79 52.46
N ASP A 18 -31.67 -2.49 52.72
CA ASP A 18 -31.25 -1.42 51.82
C ASP A 18 -29.72 -1.31 51.69
N GLU A 19 -28.95 -1.58 52.75
CA GLU A 19 -27.48 -1.59 52.70
C GLU A 19 -26.96 -2.78 51.89
N ILE A 20 -27.65 -3.92 51.99
CA ILE A 20 -27.33 -5.14 51.23
C ILE A 20 -27.60 -4.89 49.74
N ILE A 21 -28.77 -4.34 49.39
CA ILE A 21 -29.13 -4.03 48.00
C ILE A 21 -28.18 -2.97 47.39
N SER A 22 -27.82 -1.95 48.16
CA SER A 22 -26.85 -0.92 47.74
C SER A 22 -25.46 -1.53 47.44
N THR A 23 -24.99 -2.42 48.31
CA THR A 23 -23.69 -3.08 48.14
C THR A 23 -23.67 -3.98 46.90
N PHE A 24 -24.73 -4.75 46.65
CA PHE A 24 -24.85 -5.56 45.44
C PHE A 24 -24.90 -4.71 44.16
N ALA A 25 -25.59 -3.57 44.19
CA ALA A 25 -25.65 -2.65 43.05
C ALA A 25 -24.27 -2.06 42.71
N VAL A 26 -23.48 -1.71 43.72
CA VAL A 26 -22.10 -1.22 43.54
C VAL A 26 -21.21 -2.30 42.93
N ILE A 27 -21.26 -3.53 43.46
CA ILE A 27 -20.46 -4.65 42.93
C ILE A 27 -20.84 -4.95 41.47
N PHE A 28 -22.14 -4.96 41.16
CA PHE A 28 -22.63 -5.17 39.80
C PHE A 28 -22.21 -4.05 38.84
N ALA A 29 -22.23 -2.80 39.30
CA ALA A 29 -21.74 -1.67 38.49
C ALA A 29 -20.24 -1.79 38.20
N PHE A 30 -19.42 -2.22 39.18
CA PHE A 30 -17.99 -2.43 38.97
C PHE A 30 -17.69 -3.61 38.04
N THR A 31 -18.44 -4.72 38.12
CA THR A 31 -18.24 -5.85 37.21
C THR A 31 -18.66 -5.51 35.78
N VAL A 32 -19.76 -4.78 35.59
CA VAL A 32 -20.17 -4.28 34.27
C VAL A 32 -19.15 -3.28 33.73
N LEU A 33 -18.66 -2.34 34.56
CA LEU A 33 -17.64 -1.38 34.15
C LEU A 33 -16.31 -2.06 33.80
N ALA A 34 -15.89 -3.07 34.57
CA ALA A 34 -14.69 -3.85 34.28
C ALA A 34 -14.82 -4.69 33.01
N ALA A 35 -16.00 -5.28 32.77
CA ALA A 35 -16.29 -6.00 31.52
C ALA A 35 -16.31 -5.06 30.31
N LEU A 36 -16.91 -3.87 30.44
CA LEU A 36 -16.89 -2.84 29.41
C LEU A 36 -15.47 -2.33 29.15
N LEU A 37 -14.68 -2.10 30.21
CA LEU A 37 -13.27 -1.72 30.07
C LEU A 37 -12.45 -2.82 29.39
N MET A 38 -12.64 -4.09 29.74
CA MET A 38 -11.99 -5.21 29.06
C MET A 38 -12.37 -5.27 27.58
N LEU A 39 -13.65 -5.08 27.23
CA LEU A 39 -14.09 -5.01 25.83
C LEU A 39 -13.49 -3.82 25.08
N PHE A 40 -13.40 -2.65 25.72
CA PHE A 40 -12.72 -1.48 25.15
C PHE A 40 -11.22 -1.70 25.00
N PHE A 41 -10.57 -2.36 25.96
CA PHE A 41 -9.14 -2.71 25.86
C PHE A 41 -8.89 -3.79 24.81
N ASP A 42 -9.81 -4.74 24.60
CA ASP A 42 -9.74 -5.72 23.52
C ASP A 42 -9.92 -5.04 22.15
N ASP A 43 -10.88 -4.12 21.99
CA ASP A 43 -11.02 -3.33 20.76
C ASP A 43 -9.80 -2.44 20.50
N LEU A 44 -9.20 -1.85 21.54
CA LEU A 44 -7.96 -1.06 21.43
C LEU A 44 -6.71 -1.92 21.20
N ASN A 45 -6.66 -3.17 21.71
CA ASN A 45 -5.55 -4.10 21.50
C ASN A 45 -5.64 -4.87 20.17
N ILE A 46 -6.83 -5.06 19.61
CA ILE A 46 -7.03 -5.62 18.25
C ILE A 46 -6.41 -4.70 17.19
N CYS A 47 -6.36 -3.39 17.44
CA CYS A 47 -5.66 -2.42 16.60
C CYS A 47 -4.12 -2.55 16.64
N ASN A 48 -3.53 -3.14 17.68
CA ASN A 48 -2.07 -3.09 17.87
C ASN A 48 -1.35 -4.43 17.69
N ASN A 49 -1.97 -5.57 17.98
CA ASN A 49 -1.27 -6.87 17.94
C ASN A 49 -1.64 -7.81 16.77
N SER A 50 -2.61 -7.47 15.92
CA SER A 50 -2.99 -8.28 14.73
C SER A 50 -2.39 -7.78 13.40
N SER A 51 -1.57 -6.72 13.45
CA SER A 51 -1.16 -5.82 12.36
C SER A 51 -0.67 -6.49 11.06
N HIS A 52 -0.14 -7.71 11.08
CA HIS A 52 0.32 -8.38 9.86
C HIS A 52 -0.73 -9.23 9.13
N ASN A 53 -1.79 -9.70 9.78
CA ASN A 53 -2.78 -10.58 9.12
C ASN A 53 -3.77 -9.81 8.25
N ASN A 54 -4.11 -8.56 8.61
CA ASN A 54 -5.21 -7.83 7.98
C ASN A 54 -4.79 -6.78 6.94
N LYS A 55 -3.49 -6.63 6.65
CA LYS A 55 -2.98 -5.63 5.69
C LYS A 55 -3.66 -5.69 4.32
N HIS A 56 -3.85 -6.90 3.82
CA HIS A 56 -4.53 -7.13 2.54
C HIS A 56 -6.00 -6.67 2.56
N ILE A 57 -6.70 -6.85 3.68
CA ILE A 57 -8.08 -6.39 3.87
C ILE A 57 -8.12 -4.87 3.96
N ILE A 58 -7.22 -4.27 4.77
CA ILE A 58 -7.12 -2.82 4.94
C ILE A 58 -6.87 -2.15 3.59
N PHE A 59 -5.87 -2.62 2.83
CA PHE A 59 -5.60 -2.08 1.50
C PHE A 59 -6.77 -2.25 0.55
N TYR A 60 -7.40 -3.43 0.53
CA TYR A 60 -8.56 -3.69 -0.32
C TYR A 60 -9.68 -2.69 -0.05
N VAL A 61 -10.06 -2.51 1.22
CA VAL A 61 -11.09 -1.54 1.62
C VAL A 61 -10.68 -0.13 1.19
N LEU A 62 -9.46 0.30 1.53
CA LEU A 62 -8.96 1.63 1.14
C LEU A 62 -8.99 1.85 -0.38
N TYR A 63 -8.64 0.83 -1.17
CA TYR A 63 -8.63 0.90 -2.62
C TYR A 63 -10.04 1.02 -3.20
N GLU A 64 -10.99 0.23 -2.70
CA GLU A 64 -12.40 0.28 -3.12
C GLU A 64 -13.04 1.64 -2.82
N PHE A 65 -12.66 2.31 -1.73
CA PHE A 65 -13.22 3.62 -1.36
C PHE A 65 -12.48 4.83 -1.96
N ASN A 66 -11.17 4.72 -2.22
CA ASN A 66 -10.36 5.88 -2.63
C ASN A 66 -9.85 5.80 -4.08
N VAL A 67 -9.94 4.66 -4.76
CA VAL A 67 -9.48 4.51 -6.15
C VAL A 67 -10.65 4.32 -7.10
N ARG A 68 -11.45 3.25 -6.94
CA ARG A 68 -12.53 2.95 -7.90
C ARG A 68 -13.55 4.08 -8.10
N PRO A 69 -13.97 4.83 -7.05
CA PRO A 69 -14.95 5.90 -7.22
C PRO A 69 -14.36 7.13 -7.92
N ILE A 70 -13.04 7.31 -7.88
CA ILE A 70 -12.34 8.48 -8.44
C ILE A 70 -11.92 8.22 -9.89
N TYR A 71 -11.36 7.05 -10.18
CA TYR A 71 -10.76 6.72 -11.47
C TYR A 71 -11.73 5.94 -12.38
N LYS A 72 -12.87 6.57 -12.71
CA LYS A 72 -14.00 5.94 -13.42
C LYS A 72 -13.75 5.72 -14.91
N ALA A 73 -12.86 6.48 -15.54
CA ALA A 73 -12.53 6.29 -16.95
C ALA A 73 -11.68 5.03 -17.17
N GLN A 74 -11.02 4.51 -16.13
CA GLN A 74 -10.25 3.28 -16.21
C GLN A 74 -11.15 2.06 -16.39
N THR A 75 -10.63 1.04 -17.07
CA THR A 75 -11.36 -0.24 -17.17
C THR A 75 -11.33 -0.97 -15.82
N LYS A 76 -12.34 -1.81 -15.58
CA LYS A 76 -12.38 -2.67 -14.40
C LYS A 76 -11.13 -3.54 -14.30
N ASP A 77 -10.66 -4.05 -15.44
CA ASP A 77 -9.43 -4.85 -15.53
C ASP A 77 -8.19 -4.06 -15.12
N THR A 78 -7.99 -2.84 -15.63
CA THR A 78 -6.87 -1.97 -15.21
C THR A 78 -6.84 -1.81 -13.69
N LEU A 79 -7.98 -1.48 -13.09
CA LEU A 79 -8.07 -1.30 -11.63
C LEU A 79 -7.86 -2.61 -10.87
N ASN A 80 -8.33 -3.74 -11.40
CA ASN A 80 -8.13 -5.04 -10.79
C ASN A 80 -6.66 -5.50 -10.85
N ILE A 81 -5.97 -5.28 -11.98
CA ILE A 81 -4.55 -5.63 -12.14
C ILE A 81 -3.71 -4.86 -11.11
N LEU A 82 -3.94 -3.55 -10.98
CA LEU A 82 -3.26 -2.71 -10.00
C LEU A 82 -3.52 -3.18 -8.57
N MET A 83 -4.79 -3.37 -8.20
CA MET A 83 -5.18 -3.84 -6.87
C MET A 83 -4.57 -5.21 -6.55
N ASN A 84 -4.75 -6.19 -7.44
CA ASN A 84 -4.23 -7.55 -7.25
C ASN A 84 -2.71 -7.56 -7.19
N GLY A 85 -2.03 -6.73 -7.98
CA GLY A 85 -0.58 -6.56 -7.93
C GLY A 85 -0.11 -6.18 -6.53
N VAL A 86 -0.73 -5.19 -5.89
CA VAL A 86 -0.41 -4.80 -4.52
C VAL A 86 -0.83 -5.87 -3.50
N LEU A 87 -2.04 -6.42 -3.63
CA LEU A 87 -2.53 -7.45 -2.70
C LEU A 87 -1.66 -8.70 -2.69
N THR A 88 -1.06 -9.06 -3.83
CA THR A 88 -0.16 -10.23 -3.90
C THR A 88 0.98 -10.08 -2.91
N VAL A 89 1.68 -8.95 -2.89
CA VAL A 89 2.85 -8.74 -2.02
C VAL A 89 2.51 -8.52 -0.54
N MET A 90 1.25 -8.24 -0.23
CA MET A 90 0.79 -8.11 1.16
C MET A 90 0.58 -9.48 1.84
N LYS A 91 0.48 -10.58 1.07
CA LYS A 91 0.39 -11.95 1.60
C LYS A 91 1.71 -12.39 2.26
N LYS A 92 1.65 -13.40 3.13
CA LYS A 92 2.79 -13.82 3.98
C LYS A 92 3.96 -14.47 3.23
N HIS A 93 3.68 -15.22 2.16
CA HIS A 93 4.67 -16.06 1.47
C HIS A 93 5.01 -15.54 0.08
N VAL A 94 5.34 -14.25 -0.03
CA VAL A 94 5.71 -13.67 -1.33
C VAL A 94 7.20 -13.39 -1.36
N GLU A 95 7.85 -13.93 -2.39
CA GLU A 95 9.30 -13.96 -2.52
C GLU A 95 9.85 -12.80 -3.34
N ARG A 96 8.99 -11.97 -3.96
CA ARG A 96 9.41 -10.85 -4.82
C ARG A 96 8.58 -9.58 -4.67
N PRO A 97 9.09 -8.41 -5.12
CA PRO A 97 8.33 -7.18 -5.22
C PRO A 97 7.27 -7.28 -6.33
N ALA A 98 6.23 -6.48 -6.23
CA ALA A 98 5.31 -6.27 -7.34
C ALA A 98 5.78 -5.06 -8.14
N VAL A 99 6.17 -5.29 -9.38
CA VAL A 99 6.35 -4.22 -10.35
C VAL A 99 5.02 -3.95 -11.04
N LEU A 100 4.56 -2.70 -10.98
CA LEU A 100 3.36 -2.22 -11.69
C LEU A 100 3.82 -1.22 -12.74
N LEU A 101 3.42 -1.42 -13.99
CA LEU A 101 3.78 -0.51 -15.07
C LEU A 101 2.54 0.22 -15.58
N LEU A 102 2.53 1.54 -15.45
CA LEU A 102 1.47 2.41 -15.91
C LEU A 102 1.92 3.06 -17.22
N LEU A 103 1.33 2.60 -18.33
CA LEU A 103 1.51 3.19 -19.65
C LEU A 103 0.47 4.30 -19.83
N ALA A 104 0.91 5.54 -19.97
CA ALA A 104 0.02 6.67 -20.13
C ALA A 104 0.31 7.41 -21.44
N PRO A 105 -0.68 7.61 -22.34
CA PRO A 105 -0.56 8.62 -23.37
C PRO A 105 -0.42 10.01 -22.72
N SER A 106 0.17 10.96 -23.42
CA SER A 106 0.56 12.26 -22.85
C SER A 106 -0.61 13.04 -22.24
N ASP A 107 -1.83 12.87 -22.76
CA ASP A 107 -3.04 13.49 -22.23
C ASP A 107 -3.57 12.82 -20.94
N ALA A 108 -3.15 11.59 -20.66
CA ALA A 108 -3.48 10.82 -19.45
C ALA A 108 -2.33 10.75 -18.44
N TYR A 109 -1.16 11.29 -18.75
CA TYR A 109 0.03 11.20 -17.89
C TYR A 109 -0.21 11.73 -16.47
N TYR A 110 -0.85 12.88 -16.31
CA TYR A 110 -1.18 13.42 -14.98
C TYR A 110 -2.15 12.52 -14.20
N THR A 111 -3.06 11.84 -14.89
CA THR A 111 -3.93 10.83 -14.27
C THR A 111 -3.11 9.65 -13.76
N ALA A 112 -2.15 9.15 -14.55
CA ALA A 112 -1.28 8.05 -14.14
C ALA A 112 -0.41 8.44 -12.93
N LEU A 113 0.12 9.65 -12.92
CA LEU A 113 0.88 10.19 -11.80
C LEU A 113 0.02 10.29 -10.52
N ASN A 114 -1.19 10.81 -10.63
CA ASN A 114 -2.11 10.90 -9.49
C ASN A 114 -2.50 9.51 -8.98
N LEU A 115 -2.85 8.58 -9.88
CA LEU A 115 -3.20 7.21 -9.53
C LEU A 115 -2.04 6.50 -8.80
N ALA A 116 -0.81 6.63 -9.30
CA ALA A 116 0.37 6.09 -8.64
C ALA A 116 0.58 6.69 -7.24
N LYS A 117 0.39 8.00 -7.08
CA LYS A 117 0.43 8.68 -5.77
C LYS A 117 -0.63 8.10 -4.83
N THR A 118 -1.88 8.02 -5.28
CA THR A 118 -2.98 7.47 -4.48
C THR A 118 -2.66 6.05 -4.03
N ILE A 119 -2.27 5.16 -4.96
CA ILE A 119 -1.93 3.77 -4.62
C ILE A 119 -0.78 3.71 -3.62
N ALA A 120 0.28 4.50 -3.82
CA ALA A 120 1.41 4.51 -2.91
C ALA A 120 1.04 5.02 -1.51
N LEU A 121 0.16 6.02 -1.40
CA LEU A 121 -0.40 6.48 -0.13
C LEU A 121 -1.16 5.36 0.58
N LEU A 122 -2.04 4.65 -0.14
CA LEU A 122 -2.79 3.54 0.44
C LEU A 122 -1.87 2.43 0.94
N ILE A 123 -0.77 2.16 0.23
CA ILE A 123 0.27 1.22 0.69
C ILE A 123 0.91 1.74 1.98
N LEU A 124 1.36 2.99 2.03
CA LEU A 124 1.97 3.58 3.23
C LEU A 124 1.05 3.48 4.45
N VAL A 125 -0.23 3.87 4.29
CA VAL A 125 -1.24 3.78 5.36
C VAL A 125 -1.44 2.34 5.80
N THR A 126 -1.51 1.40 4.86
CA THR A 126 -1.66 -0.04 5.17
C THR A 126 -0.48 -0.60 5.96
N TYR A 127 0.73 -0.07 5.73
CA TYR A 127 1.92 -0.44 6.49
C TYR A 127 2.08 0.33 7.81
N GLY A 128 1.15 1.22 8.16
CA GLY A 128 1.15 1.96 9.42
C GLY A 128 2.06 3.19 9.43
N TYR A 129 2.44 3.71 8.26
CA TYR A 129 3.22 4.95 8.20
C TYR A 129 2.33 6.17 8.44
N ASN A 130 2.68 6.98 9.44
CA ASN A 130 2.12 8.33 9.60
C ASN A 130 2.72 9.24 8.53
N TRP A 131 1.90 9.65 7.57
CA TRP A 131 2.34 10.42 6.42
C TRP A 131 2.02 11.90 6.65
N THR A 132 3.07 12.73 6.66
CA THR A 132 2.92 14.17 6.42
C THR A 132 3.09 14.42 4.91
N SER A 133 2.50 15.49 4.35
CA SER A 133 2.56 15.77 2.90
C SER A 133 4.00 15.80 2.32
N TYR A 134 5.01 16.00 3.18
CA TYR A 134 6.44 15.96 2.85
C TYR A 134 7.03 14.55 2.66
N ASP A 135 6.32 13.49 3.00
CA ASP A 135 6.79 12.10 2.86
C ASP A 135 6.54 11.52 1.46
N LEU A 136 5.56 12.05 0.73
CA LEU A 136 5.29 11.62 -0.64
C LEU A 136 6.50 11.81 -1.54
N GLU A 137 7.16 12.97 -1.52
CA GLU A 137 8.36 13.18 -2.35
C GLU A 137 9.49 12.18 -2.06
N LYS A 138 9.52 11.61 -0.84
CA LYS A 138 10.53 10.64 -0.43
C LYS A 138 10.35 9.28 -1.11
N ILE A 139 9.13 8.90 -1.48
CA ILE A 139 8.88 7.66 -2.25
C ILE A 139 9.02 7.86 -3.76
N PHE A 140 9.13 9.09 -4.26
CA PHE A 140 9.28 9.38 -5.69
C PHE A 140 10.74 9.41 -6.14
N ILE A 141 10.97 8.87 -7.34
CA ILE A 141 12.20 8.97 -8.12
C ILE A 141 11.84 9.52 -9.48
N LYS A 142 12.48 10.62 -9.90
CA LYS A 142 12.38 11.14 -11.27
C LYS A 142 13.33 10.37 -12.17
N GLY A 143 12.81 9.53 -13.07
CA GLY A 143 13.56 8.69 -14.00
C GLY A 143 14.47 9.49 -14.93
N SER A 144 14.04 10.67 -15.35
CA SER A 144 14.85 11.59 -16.17
C SER A 144 16.16 12.06 -15.53
N ARG A 145 16.37 11.83 -14.23
CA ARG A 145 17.66 12.09 -13.54
C ARG A 145 18.68 10.96 -13.67
N TYR A 146 18.32 9.87 -14.33
CA TYR A 146 19.14 8.66 -14.50
C TYR A 146 19.22 8.27 -15.99
N SER A 147 19.31 9.28 -16.86
CA SER A 147 19.36 9.13 -18.31
C SER A 147 20.76 8.84 -18.83
N ALA A 148 21.79 8.88 -17.98
CA ALA A 148 23.16 8.53 -18.33
C ALA A 148 23.53 7.13 -17.80
N PHE A 149 24.44 6.45 -18.47
CA PHE A 149 24.88 5.11 -18.08
C PHE A 149 25.53 5.08 -16.69
N GLU A 150 26.31 6.12 -16.33
CA GLU A 150 27.03 6.18 -15.06
C GLU A 150 26.10 6.25 -13.83
N ASP A 151 24.82 6.56 -14.04
CA ASP A 151 23.82 6.69 -12.99
C ASP A 151 23.37 5.35 -12.38
N TYR A 152 23.80 4.20 -12.94
CA TYR A 152 23.40 2.85 -12.54
C TYR A 152 23.42 2.65 -11.02
N TRP A 153 24.57 2.88 -10.38
CA TRP A 153 24.72 2.63 -8.95
C TRP A 153 23.94 3.61 -8.09
N ILE A 154 23.76 4.84 -8.55
CA ILE A 154 23.01 5.88 -7.85
C ILE A 154 21.52 5.50 -7.88
N PHE A 155 21.02 5.06 -9.04
CA PHE A 155 19.65 4.58 -9.21
C PHE A 155 19.39 3.36 -8.32
N HIS A 156 20.25 2.33 -8.39
CA HIS A 156 20.16 1.14 -7.54
C HIS A 156 20.09 1.48 -6.05
N LYS A 157 21.04 2.26 -5.54
CA LYS A 157 21.08 2.63 -4.11
C LYS A 157 19.82 3.40 -3.68
N LYS A 158 19.35 4.33 -4.52
CA LYS A 158 18.17 5.14 -4.22
C LYS A 158 16.87 4.36 -4.28
N LEU A 159 16.77 3.42 -5.21
CA LEU A 159 15.61 2.54 -5.37
C LEU A 159 15.54 1.57 -4.18
N LEU A 160 16.64 0.86 -3.90
CA LEU A 160 16.75 -0.06 -2.79
C LEU A 160 16.44 0.60 -1.44
N LYS A 161 17.04 1.77 -1.16
CA LYS A 161 16.80 2.53 0.08
C LYS A 161 15.32 2.86 0.26
N ARG A 162 14.64 3.37 -0.78
CA ARG A 162 13.22 3.74 -0.69
C ARG A 162 12.33 2.54 -0.45
N ILE A 163 12.55 1.45 -1.18
CA ILE A 163 11.78 0.21 -1.02
C ILE A 163 11.99 -0.37 0.38
N GLN A 164 13.22 -0.34 0.92
CA GLN A 164 13.52 -0.79 2.29
C GLN A 164 12.77 0.03 3.33
N THR A 165 12.79 1.36 3.18
CA THR A 165 12.20 2.29 4.15
C THR A 165 10.68 2.36 4.07
N TYR A 166 10.09 2.31 2.88
CA TYR A 166 8.67 2.64 2.69
C TYR A 166 7.82 1.49 2.16
N LYS A 167 8.43 0.37 1.76
CA LYS A 167 7.79 -0.76 1.07
C LYS A 167 7.14 -0.42 -0.28
N VAL A 168 7.20 0.84 -0.71
CA VAL A 168 6.76 1.31 -2.02
C VAL A 168 7.71 2.36 -2.56
N VAL A 169 7.89 2.36 -3.89
CA VAL A 169 8.60 3.42 -4.62
C VAL A 169 7.86 3.70 -5.92
N VAL A 170 7.84 4.98 -6.32
CA VAL A 170 7.28 5.41 -7.61
C VAL A 170 8.41 5.98 -8.46
N VAL A 171 8.62 5.41 -9.64
CA VAL A 171 9.55 5.92 -10.65
C VAL A 171 8.75 6.64 -11.73
N ASP A 172 8.82 7.95 -11.69
CA ASP A 172 8.19 8.84 -12.66
C ASP A 172 9.04 8.97 -13.93
N LYS A 173 8.42 9.03 -15.10
CA LYS A 173 9.10 9.08 -16.41
C LYS A 173 10.15 7.99 -16.59
N PHE A 174 9.75 6.74 -16.37
CA PHE A 174 10.64 5.60 -16.47
C PHE A 174 11.22 5.41 -17.88
N GLU A 175 10.49 5.83 -18.92
CA GLU A 175 10.96 5.84 -20.31
C GLU A 175 12.22 6.69 -20.52
N ALA A 176 12.48 7.66 -19.63
CA ALA A 176 13.65 8.52 -19.71
C ALA A 176 14.87 7.96 -18.95
N VAL A 177 14.74 6.84 -18.25
CA VAL A 177 15.86 6.14 -17.61
C VAL A 177 16.68 5.46 -18.69
N HIS A 178 18.01 5.55 -18.59
CA HIS A 178 18.90 4.87 -19.52
C HIS A 178 18.62 3.35 -19.51
N PRO A 179 18.50 2.67 -20.67
CA PRO A 179 18.10 1.25 -20.72
C PRO A 179 18.96 0.33 -19.84
N GLN A 180 20.27 0.53 -19.82
CA GLN A 180 21.21 -0.22 -18.98
C GLN A 180 21.00 0.08 -17.49
N VAL A 181 20.63 1.30 -17.12
CA VAL A 181 20.29 1.65 -15.73
C VAL A 181 19.00 0.97 -15.30
N SER A 182 18.04 0.81 -16.22
CA SER A 182 16.78 0.10 -15.95
C SER A 182 16.98 -1.38 -15.58
N THR A 183 18.07 -2.02 -16.02
CA THR A 183 18.42 -3.41 -15.65
C THR A 183 18.68 -3.60 -14.15
N VAL A 184 18.85 -2.51 -13.38
CA VAL A 184 18.82 -2.55 -11.91
C VAL A 184 17.57 -3.25 -11.38
N LEU A 185 16.43 -3.13 -12.08
CA LEU A 185 15.19 -3.82 -11.72
C LEU A 185 15.33 -5.34 -11.77
N CYS A 186 16.19 -5.87 -12.65
CA CYS A 186 16.48 -7.30 -12.71
C CYS A 186 17.05 -7.81 -11.39
N ASN A 187 17.95 -7.05 -10.78
CA ASN A 187 18.56 -7.43 -9.51
C ASN A 187 17.63 -7.23 -8.29
N ILE A 188 16.75 -6.24 -8.33
CA ILE A 188 15.89 -5.90 -7.18
C ILE A 188 14.60 -6.72 -7.17
N ALA A 189 14.05 -7.01 -8.34
CA ALA A 189 12.81 -7.76 -8.51
C ALA A 189 13.05 -9.15 -9.12
N ASP A 190 14.23 -9.71 -8.87
CA ASP A 190 14.55 -11.08 -9.22
C ASP A 190 13.59 -12.09 -8.56
N ASP A 191 13.32 -13.18 -9.27
CA ASP A 191 12.37 -14.20 -8.84
C ASP A 191 12.95 -15.20 -7.84
N ALA A 192 14.27 -15.42 -7.88
CA ALA A 192 14.92 -16.37 -7.00
C ALA A 192 15.36 -15.68 -5.69
N PHE A 193 15.90 -14.46 -5.78
CA PHE A 193 16.50 -13.77 -4.63
C PHE A 193 16.24 -12.27 -4.64
N SER A 194 14.98 -11.84 -4.44
CA SER A 194 14.73 -10.42 -4.21
C SER A 194 15.28 -9.95 -2.84
N PRO A 195 16.06 -8.86 -2.79
CA PRO A 195 16.58 -8.32 -1.53
C PRO A 195 15.49 -7.73 -0.63
N ILE A 196 14.34 -7.35 -1.18
CA ILE A 196 13.25 -6.73 -0.42
C ILE A 196 11.90 -7.30 -0.88
N PRO A 197 11.59 -8.55 -0.48
CA PRO A 197 10.29 -9.13 -0.77
C PRO A 197 9.17 -8.30 -0.12
N ARG A 198 7.94 -8.52 -0.59
CA ARG A 198 6.73 -7.86 -0.04
C ARG A 198 6.74 -6.34 -0.18
N SER A 199 7.20 -5.85 -1.33
CA SER A 199 7.27 -4.43 -1.65
C SER A 199 6.69 -4.13 -3.04
N VAL A 200 6.46 -2.86 -3.35
CA VAL A 200 5.85 -2.43 -4.62
C VAL A 200 6.74 -1.41 -5.32
N ILE A 201 6.96 -1.61 -6.62
CA ILE A 201 7.63 -0.67 -7.51
C ILE A 201 6.60 -0.23 -8.54
N ILE A 202 6.24 1.05 -8.55
CA ILE A 202 5.32 1.62 -9.53
C ILE A 202 6.15 2.38 -10.55
N LEU A 203 6.11 1.95 -11.80
CA LEU A 203 6.77 2.59 -12.93
C LEU A 203 5.71 3.35 -13.73
N ILE A 204 5.96 4.62 -14.02
CA ILE A 204 5.08 5.44 -14.86
C ILE A 204 5.84 5.73 -16.15
N MET A 205 5.23 5.40 -17.28
CA MET A 205 5.77 5.72 -18.60
C MET A 205 4.86 6.67 -19.37
N ASP A 206 5.41 7.78 -19.84
CA ASP A 206 4.77 8.58 -20.89
C ASP A 206 5.09 7.94 -22.24
N ILE A 207 4.07 7.34 -22.86
CA ILE A 207 4.22 6.69 -24.16
C ILE A 207 4.06 7.68 -25.32
N ASN A 208 4.10 9.00 -25.10
CA ASN A 208 4.27 10.06 -26.12
C ASN A 208 3.52 9.86 -27.45
N ASN A 209 2.24 9.47 -27.38
CA ASN A 209 1.41 9.11 -28.56
C ASN A 209 2.06 8.08 -29.52
N TYR A 210 3.03 7.30 -29.03
CA TYR A 210 3.77 6.26 -29.76
C TYR A 210 2.82 5.22 -30.35
N PHE A 211 1.73 4.93 -29.63
CA PHE A 211 0.68 4.02 -30.08
C PHE A 211 -0.53 4.78 -30.61
N THR A 212 -1.14 4.24 -31.67
CA THR A 212 -2.41 4.75 -32.17
C THR A 212 -3.54 4.50 -31.16
N GLN A 213 -4.58 5.33 -31.21
CA GLN A 213 -5.77 5.16 -30.35
C GLN A 213 -6.42 3.77 -30.52
N ASN A 214 -6.39 3.23 -31.74
CA ASN A 214 -6.87 1.87 -32.00
C ASN A 214 -6.03 0.82 -31.27
N ALA A 215 -4.69 0.94 -31.28
CA ALA A 215 -3.82 0.03 -30.56
C ALA A 215 -4.04 0.11 -29.04
N LEU A 216 -4.19 1.33 -28.49
CA LEU A 216 -4.51 1.55 -27.07
C LEU A 216 -5.86 0.97 -26.66
N ALA A 217 -6.82 0.90 -27.57
CA ALA A 217 -8.16 0.36 -27.31
C ALA A 217 -8.25 -1.16 -27.44
N THR A 218 -7.43 -1.77 -28.30
CA THR A 218 -7.58 -3.18 -28.71
C THR A 218 -6.52 -4.11 -28.14
N LYS A 219 -5.33 -3.59 -27.78
CA LYS A 219 -4.22 -4.40 -27.29
C LYS A 219 -4.12 -4.36 -25.77
N PRO A 220 -3.77 -5.49 -25.12
CA PRO A 220 -3.44 -5.50 -23.70
C PRO A 220 -2.23 -4.62 -23.37
N GLY A 221 -2.20 -4.04 -22.17
CA GLY A 221 -1.10 -3.20 -21.71
C GLY A 221 0.26 -3.93 -21.71
N VAL A 222 0.27 -5.23 -21.41
CA VAL A 222 1.49 -6.07 -21.44
C VAL A 222 2.13 -6.06 -22.83
N ASN A 223 1.35 -6.36 -23.87
CA ASN A 223 1.85 -6.39 -25.24
C ASN A 223 2.37 -5.02 -25.70
N LEU A 224 1.70 -3.93 -25.30
CA LEU A 224 2.16 -2.58 -25.64
C LEU A 224 3.46 -2.23 -24.91
N ALA A 225 3.60 -2.61 -23.64
CA ALA A 225 4.83 -2.42 -22.89
C ALA A 225 6.00 -3.17 -23.55
N GLU A 226 5.80 -4.44 -23.91
CA GLU A 226 6.82 -5.26 -24.58
C GLU A 226 7.26 -4.64 -25.92
N ILE A 227 6.30 -4.21 -26.76
CA ILE A 227 6.61 -3.55 -28.04
C ILE A 227 7.43 -2.28 -27.80
N TYR A 228 7.02 -1.45 -26.83
CA TYR A 228 7.72 -0.20 -26.53
C TYR A 228 9.15 -0.46 -26.05
N LEU A 229 9.32 -1.38 -25.10
CA LEU A 229 10.62 -1.70 -24.50
C LEU A 229 11.55 -2.36 -25.53
N GLN A 230 11.06 -3.33 -26.31
CA GLN A 230 11.85 -3.94 -27.36
C GLN A 230 12.35 -2.90 -28.37
N THR A 231 11.52 -1.91 -28.71
CA THR A 231 11.91 -0.89 -29.69
C THR A 231 12.82 0.18 -29.10
N SER A 232 12.56 0.62 -27.87
CA SER A 232 13.25 1.77 -27.27
C SER A 232 14.50 1.37 -26.49
N PHE A 233 14.46 0.21 -25.81
CA PHE A 233 15.52 -0.28 -24.94
C PHE A 233 16.33 -1.40 -25.62
N GLY A 234 15.68 -2.19 -26.49
CA GLY A 234 16.31 -3.31 -27.19
C GLY A 234 17.60 -2.96 -27.96
N PRO A 235 17.72 -1.80 -28.65
CA PRO A 235 18.97 -1.44 -29.32
C PRO A 235 20.17 -1.23 -28.39
N PHE A 236 19.93 -1.06 -27.09
CA PHE A 236 20.95 -0.76 -26.08
C PHE A 236 21.27 -1.95 -25.18
N LEU A 237 20.42 -2.98 -25.18
CA LEU A 237 20.54 -4.15 -24.32
C LEU A 237 20.78 -5.39 -25.18
N ASP A 238 21.52 -6.37 -24.66
CA ASP A 238 21.55 -7.67 -25.29
C ASP A 238 20.20 -8.38 -25.15
N GLN A 239 20.02 -9.46 -25.92
CA GLN A 239 18.75 -10.17 -25.99
C GLN A 239 18.36 -10.78 -24.63
N GLU A 240 19.35 -11.20 -23.84
CA GLU A 240 19.12 -11.76 -22.50
C GLU A 240 18.61 -10.70 -21.53
N ALA A 241 19.31 -9.56 -21.42
CA ALA A 241 18.94 -8.49 -20.50
C ALA A 241 17.58 -7.85 -20.86
N ILE A 242 17.27 -7.64 -22.15
CA ILE A 242 15.95 -7.10 -22.52
C ILE A 242 14.84 -8.08 -22.20
N THR A 243 15.06 -9.38 -22.42
CA THR A 243 14.06 -10.43 -22.14
C THR A 243 13.79 -10.52 -20.64
N GLU A 244 14.85 -10.49 -19.83
CA GLU A 244 14.73 -10.49 -18.37
C GLU A 244 14.04 -9.22 -17.85
N LEU A 245 14.44 -8.06 -18.35
CA LEU A 245 13.82 -6.79 -17.97
C LEU A 245 12.32 -6.79 -18.29
N MET A 246 11.95 -7.21 -19.50
CA MET A 246 10.54 -7.32 -19.91
C MET A 246 9.78 -8.27 -18.99
N ARG A 247 10.32 -9.48 -18.74
CA ARG A 247 9.72 -10.47 -17.84
C ARG A 247 9.38 -9.88 -16.46
N ILE A 248 10.22 -8.98 -15.96
CA ILE A 248 10.07 -8.36 -14.63
C ILE A 248 9.07 -7.20 -14.65
N ILE A 249 9.13 -6.33 -15.66
CA ILE A 249 8.36 -5.07 -15.64
C ILE A 249 7.01 -5.17 -16.35
N THR A 250 6.85 -6.06 -17.33
CA THR A 250 5.64 -6.06 -18.17
C THR A 250 4.49 -6.86 -17.58
N GLY A 251 4.76 -7.80 -16.67
CA GLY A 251 3.77 -8.76 -16.16
C GLY A 251 2.53 -8.15 -15.48
N ARG A 252 2.59 -6.88 -15.05
CA ARG A 252 1.43 -6.12 -14.54
C ARG A 252 1.35 -4.72 -15.17
N SER A 253 1.42 -4.69 -16.49
CA SER A 253 1.28 -3.45 -17.27
C SER A 253 -0.17 -3.11 -17.54
N VAL A 254 -0.52 -1.84 -17.33
CA VAL A 254 -1.86 -1.31 -17.59
C VAL A 254 -1.77 -0.04 -18.42
N ILE A 255 -2.80 0.19 -19.24
CA ILE A 255 -2.98 1.43 -19.98
C ILE A 255 -3.84 2.36 -19.12
N ILE A 256 -3.35 3.57 -18.88
CA ILE A 256 -4.07 4.60 -18.14
C ILE A 256 -4.78 5.53 -19.10
N LYS A 257 -6.07 5.74 -18.84
CA LYS A 257 -6.91 6.71 -19.56
C LYS A 257 -6.96 8.02 -18.80
N ARG A 258 -7.24 9.12 -19.50
CA ARG A 258 -7.42 10.42 -18.86
C ARG A 258 -8.71 10.45 -18.03
N GLU A 259 -8.61 10.88 -16.77
CA GLU A 259 -9.79 11.30 -16.00
C GLU A 259 -10.05 12.79 -16.26
N LYS A 260 -11.29 13.13 -16.65
CA LYS A 260 -11.65 14.52 -16.96
C LYS A 260 -11.72 15.40 -15.71
N ASP A 261 -12.05 14.80 -14.57
CA ASP A 261 -12.36 15.52 -13.33
C ASP A 261 -11.11 15.75 -12.45
N LEU A 262 -9.94 15.22 -12.84
CA LEU A 262 -8.68 15.35 -12.10
C LEU A 262 -7.79 16.51 -12.56
N VAL A 263 -8.28 17.39 -13.44
CA VAL A 263 -7.47 18.46 -14.08
C VAL A 263 -7.15 19.63 -13.12
N ASN A 264 -7.70 19.66 -11.90
CA ASN A 264 -7.62 20.82 -10.99
C ASN A 264 -7.00 20.54 -9.60
N ILE A 265 -6.09 19.57 -9.45
CA ILE A 265 -5.38 19.33 -8.17
C ILE A 265 -3.87 19.41 -8.37
#